data_AF-A0A928M2B4-F1
#
_entry.id   AF-A0A928M2B4-F1
#
_cell.length_a   1.000
_cell.length_b   1.000
_cell.length_c   1.000
_cell.angle_alpha   90.00
_cell.angle_beta   90.00
_cell.angle_gamma   90.00
#
_symmetry.space_group_name_H-M   'P 1'
#
loop_
_entity.id
_entity.type
_entity.pdbx_description
1 polymer ?
#
loop_
_entity_poly.entity_id
_entity_poly.type
_entity_poly.pdbx_seq_one_letter_code
_entity_poly.pdbx_strand_id
1 'polypeptide(L)' 'MTELLKRINELARKSREEGLTAEEKLEQLRLRQEYLAIIRGNLQGQLDRTYFVDENGNEEKLKKKDELKS' A
#
# COMPACT_ATOMS: atom_id res chain seq x y z
N MET A 1 -12.48 2.75 -2.05
CA MET A 1 -11.16 2.70 -2.71
C MET A 1 -11.01 3.78 -3.79
N THR A 2 -11.96 3.88 -4.73
CA THR A 2 -11.92 4.86 -5.84
C THR A 2 -11.98 6.32 -5.38
N GLU A 3 -12.84 6.65 -4.42
CA GLU A 3 -13.00 8.03 -3.95
C GLU A 3 -11.77 8.56 -3.21
N LEU A 4 -11.10 7.69 -2.44
CA LEU A 4 -9.87 8.01 -1.71
C LEU A 4 -8.71 8.32 -2.69
N LEU A 5 -8.58 7.53 -3.75
CA LEU A 5 -7.58 7.74 -4.79
C LEU A 5 -7.84 9.03 -5.59
N LYS A 6 -9.10 9.29 -5.95
CA LYS A 6 -9.50 10.54 -6.63
C LYS A 6 -9.13 11.75 -5.79
N ARG A 7 -9.47 11.75 -4.50
CA ARG A 7 -9.17 12.87 -3.60
C ARG A 7 -7.67 13.10 -3.43
N ILE A 8 -6.87 12.03 -3.31
CA ILE A 8 -5.40 12.13 -3.28
C ILE A 8 -4.87 12.77 -4.58
N ASN A 9 -5.40 12.36 -5.74
CA ASN A 9 -4.98 12.90 -7.04
C ASN A 9 -5.41 14.36 -7.23
N GLU A 10 -6.60 14.74 -6.78
CA GLU A 10 -7.06 16.15 -6.76
C GLU A 10 -6.11 17.02 -5.93
N LEU A 11 -5.80 16.60 -4.70
CA LEU A 11 -4.86 17.32 -3.83
C LEU A 11 -3.44 17.35 -4.43
N ALA A 12 -3.02 16.27 -5.11
CA ALA A 12 -1.73 16.24 -5.79
C ALA A 12 -1.67 17.22 -6.98
N ARG A 13 -2.75 17.32 -7.76
CA ARG A 13 -2.84 18.29 -8.87
C ARG A 13 -2.84 19.71 -8.34
N LYS A 14 -3.66 20.00 -7.32
CA LYS A 14 -3.73 21.31 -6.68
C LYS A 14 -2.38 21.74 -6.08
N SER A 15 -1.66 20.80 -5.44
CA SER A 15 -0.31 21.04 -4.94
C SER A 15 0.69 21.46 -6.00
N ARG A 16 0.50 21.03 -7.26
CA ARG A 16 1.41 21.31 -8.37
C ARG A 16 1.09 22.65 -9.05
N GLU A 17 -0.19 23.02 -9.11
CA GLU A 17 -0.66 24.22 -9.81
C GLU A 17 -0.64 25.44 -8.89
N GLU A 18 -1.24 25.33 -7.70
CA GLU A 18 -1.52 26.46 -6.81
C GLU A 18 -0.81 26.34 -5.46
N GLY A 19 -0.38 25.13 -5.10
CA GLY A 19 0.10 24.79 -3.78
C GLY A 19 -1.03 24.33 -2.85
N LEU A 20 -0.68 23.75 -1.71
CA LEU A 20 -1.64 23.26 -0.71
C LEU A 20 -1.64 24.16 0.52
N THR A 21 -2.84 24.43 1.05
CA THR A 21 -2.98 25.04 2.37
C THR A 21 -2.53 24.06 3.46
N ALA A 22 -2.31 24.57 4.68
CA ALA A 22 -1.91 23.72 5.81
C ALA A 22 -2.95 22.60 6.10
N GLU A 23 -4.24 22.92 5.98
CA GLU A 23 -5.34 21.97 6.17
C GLU A 23 -5.34 20.88 5.09
N GLU A 24 -5.13 21.27 3.83
CA GLU A 24 -5.08 20.33 2.72
C GLU A 24 -3.85 19.40 2.77
N LYS A 25 -2.72 19.89 3.29
CA LYS A 25 -1.55 19.05 3.56
C LYS A 25 -1.84 18.00 4.62
N LEU A 26 -2.54 18.37 5.69
CA LEU A 26 -2.98 17.43 6.72
C LEU A 26 -3.97 16.41 6.17
N GLU A 27 -4.93 16.85 5.35
CA GLU A 27 -5.87 15.97 4.66
C GLU A 27 -5.12 14.98 3.76
N GLN A 28 -4.20 15.46 2.93
CA GLN A 28 -3.40 14.63 2.04
C GLN A 28 -2.57 13.60 2.81
N LEU A 29 -1.96 13.99 3.93
CA LEU A 29 -1.18 13.08 4.78
C LEU A 29 -2.06 11.96 5.35
N ARG A 30 -3.24 12.32 5.90
CA ARG A 30 -4.20 11.36 6.45
C ARG A 30 -4.68 10.38 5.39
N LEU A 31 -5.07 10.89 4.21
CA LEU A 31 -5.54 10.07 3.10
C LEU A 31 -4.43 9.13 2.59
N ARG A 32 -3.18 9.60 2.50
CA ARG A 32 -2.06 8.74 2.10
C ARG A 32 -1.79 7.63 3.11
N GLN A 33 -1.87 7.92 4.41
CA GLN A 33 -1.70 6.89 5.45
C GLN A 33 -2.80 5.83 5.36
N GLU A 34 -4.05 6.25 5.19
CA GLU A 34 -5.19 5.35 5.03
C GLU A 34 -5.05 4.47 3.78
N TYR A 35 -4.68 5.07 2.64
CA TYR A 35 -4.39 4.34 1.41
C TYR A 35 -3.29 3.29 1.62
N LEU A 36 -2.18 3.68 2.24
CA LEU A 36 -1.06 2.77 2.50
C LEU A 36 -1.45 1.63 3.43
N ALA A 37 -2.27 1.87 4.45
CA ALA A 37 -2.76 0.83 5.34
C ALA A 37 -3.62 -0.21 4.59
N ILE A 38 -4.53 0.26 3.71
CA ILE A 38 -5.37 -0.63 2.90
C ILE A 38 -4.51 -1.45 1.92
N ILE A 39 -3.55 -0.81 1.24
CA ILE A 39 -2.66 -1.49 0.30
C ILE A 39 -1.76 -2.51 1.01
N ARG A 40 -1.19 -2.16 2.17
CA ARG A 40 -0.38 -3.10 2.96
C ARG A 40 -1.19 -4.31 3.41
N GLY A 41 -2.42 -4.10 3.89
CA GLY A 41 -3.31 -5.20 4.29
C GLY A 41 -3.67 -6.10 3.11
N ASN A 42 -3.98 -5.51 1.95
CA ASN A 42 -4.28 -6.27 0.74
C ASN A 42 -3.06 -7.09 0.25
N LEU A 43 -1.89 -6.45 0.18
CA LEU A 43 -0.64 -7.10 -0.21
C LEU A 43 -0.26 -8.22 0.75
N GLN A 44 -0.40 -8.01 2.06
CA GLN A 44 -0.13 -9.04 3.06
C GLN A 44 -1.04 -10.26 2.87
N GLY A 45 -2.34 -10.05 2.63
CA GLY A 45 -3.26 -11.14 2.34
C GLY A 45 -2.95 -11.89 1.03
N GLN A 46 -2.39 -11.20 0.03
CA GLN A 46 -1.91 -11.85 -1.20
C GLN A 46 -0.64 -12.68 -0.93
N LEU A 47 0.33 -12.13 -0.22
CA LEU A 47 1.57 -12.82 0.13
C LEU A 47 1.33 -14.03 1.04
N ASP A 48 0.38 -13.96 1.98
CA ASP A 48 -0.02 -15.08 2.85
C ASP A 48 -0.59 -16.28 2.07
N ARG A 49 -1.00 -16.08 0.82
CA ARG A 49 -1.52 -17.10 -0.11
C ARG A 49 -0.55 -17.44 -1.24
N THR A 50 0.66 -16.88 -1.21
CA THR A 50 1.68 -17.10 -2.24
C THR A 50 2.58 -18.27 -1.86
N TYR A 51 2.89 -19.11 -2.84
CA TYR A 51 3.78 -20.26 -2.73
C TYR A 51 4.92 -20.13 -3.74
N PHE A 52 6.11 -20.53 -3.34
CA PHE A 52 7.24 -20.74 -4.24
C PHE A 52 7.17 -22.17 -4.75
N VAL A 53 7.38 -22.35 -6.06
CA VAL A 53 7.48 -23.66 -6.69
C VAL A 53 8.90 -23.83 -7.21
N ASP A 54 9.57 -24.90 -6.78
CA ASP A 54 10.92 -25.21 -7.26
C ASP A 54 10.90 -25.95 -8.62
N GLU A 55 12.08 -26.19 -9.20
CA GLU A 55 12.23 -26.90 -10.48
C GLU A 55 11.75 -28.36 -10.43
N ASN A 56 11.57 -28.91 -9.23
CA ASN A 56 11.09 -30.27 -8.98
C ASN A 56 9.59 -30.34 -8.68
N GLY A 57 8.89 -29.18 -8.67
CA GLY A 57 7.46 -29.08 -8.39
C GLY A 57 7.08 -29.07 -6.90
N ASN A 58 8.04 -28.89 -5.98
CA ASN A 58 7.74 -28.75 -4.57
C ASN A 58 7.24 -27.33 -4.26
N GLU A 59 6.16 -27.23 -3.49
CA GLU A 59 5.57 -25.95 -3.09
C GLU A 59 6.01 -25.56 -1.66
N GLU A 60 6.70 -24.44 -1.51
CA GLU A 60 7.03 -23.85 -0.21
C GLU A 60 6.22 -22.55 0.01
N LYS A 61 5.52 -22.47 1.14
CA LYS A 61 4.75 -21.26 1.48
C LYS A 61 5.70 -20.08 1.76
N LEU A 62 5.41 -18.92 1.18
CA LEU A 62 6.15 -17.69 1.47
C LEU A 62 6.06 -17.34 2.97
N LYS A 63 7.21 -17.35 3.65
CA LYS A 63 7.35 -16.97 5.07
C LYS A 63 7.78 -15.51 5.20
N LYS A 64 7.39 -14.86 6.30
CA LYS A 64 7.81 -13.48 6.57
C LYS A 64 9.30 -13.43 6.92
N LYS A 65 9.96 -12.35 6.53
CA LYS A 65 11.41 -12.16 6.76
C LYS A 65 11.81 -12.27 8.24
N ASP A 66 10.92 -11.91 9.17
CA ASP A 66 11.17 -12.03 10.60
C ASP A 66 11.09 -13.49 11.10
N GLU A 67 10.30 -14.34 10.44
CA GLU A 67 10.18 -15.78 10.75
C GLU A 67 11.36 -16.58 10.18
N LEU A 68 12.02 -16.07 9.13
CA LEU A 68 13.20 -16.69 8.52
C LEU A 68 14.50 -16.48 9.33
N LYS A 69 14.48 -15.64 10.37
CA LYS A 69 15.65 -15.32 11.21
C LYS A 69 15.66 -16.04 12.56
N SER A 70 14.72 -16.95 12.81
CA SER A 70 14.65 -17.74 14.06
C SER A 70 15.44 -19.03 13.96
#